data_AF-A0AA88AYW9-F1
#
_entry.id   AF-A0AA88AYW9-F1
#
_cell.length_a   1.000
_cell.length_b   1.000
_cell.length_c   1.000
_cell.angle_alpha   90.00
_cell.angle_beta   90.00
_cell.angle_gamma   90.00
#
_symmetry.space_group_name_H-M   'P 1'
#
loop_
_entity.id
_entity.type
_entity.pdbx_description
1 polymer ?
#
loop_
_entity_poly.entity_id
_entity_poly.type
_entity_poly.pdbx_seq_one_letter_code
_entity_poly.pdbx_strand_id
1 'polypeptide(L)'
;MERWSGVLRVPLHTNSGACYQVAASLCLSPTSKSLTVPSANAIFFNGDRVAGTRNPVIERLSDLQNIAQILVSKIGGSVNAWVIEASMFNGPFAVFKDFIPSVNRWGEPKSYDPTGFPASGSVVSLLSNCLKEVKSVVPQREKESSQAIISERQLNQPKTFIFGFSKGGSVVNQLVAELGFSELRSGKDPPQIEEDEEHPQVIPCTKESLLNSIAETHYVDVGLNSFGAYITDGDIIERISRRLTQGEGSRGIRFVLHGTPRQWCDSIRSWIRDEKDELFRLLQSGTERSGGKLQISERFYFANCPPDLQMHFEIIEKLDLS
;
A
#
# COMPACT_ATOMS: atom_id res chain seq x y z
N MET A 1 -7.43 -16.69 13.97
CA MET A 1 -6.42 -17.21 13.04
C MET A 1 -5.07 -17.01 13.68
N GLU A 2 -4.19 -17.99 13.62
CA GLU A 2 -2.83 -17.82 14.13
C GLU A 2 -1.99 -17.00 13.17
N ARG A 3 -0.92 -16.37 13.66
CA ARG A 3 -0.14 -15.43 12.87
C ARG A 3 1.34 -15.50 13.19
N TRP A 4 2.16 -15.36 12.16
CA TRP A 4 3.57 -15.02 12.30
C TRP A 4 3.68 -13.50 12.27
N SER A 5 4.45 -12.91 13.19
CA SER A 5 4.69 -11.47 13.21
C SER A 5 6.16 -11.19 13.48
N GLY A 6 6.76 -10.29 12.71
CA GLY A 6 8.16 -9.92 12.88
C GLY A 6 8.59 -8.77 11.99
N VAL A 7 9.79 -8.23 12.26
CA VAL A 7 10.43 -7.22 11.42
C VAL A 7 11.56 -7.88 10.66
N LEU A 8 11.52 -7.76 9.33
CA LEU A 8 12.51 -8.32 8.41
C LEU A 8 13.35 -7.20 7.84
N ARG A 9 14.65 -7.48 7.65
CA ARG A 9 15.55 -6.62 6.89
C ARG A 9 15.86 -7.31 5.57
N VAL A 10 15.29 -6.82 4.49
CA VAL A 10 15.23 -7.56 3.21
C VAL A 10 15.81 -6.70 2.07
N PRO A 11 16.73 -7.23 1.25
CA PRO A 11 17.20 -6.52 0.07
C PRO A 11 16.11 -6.48 -1.01
N LEU A 12 16.01 -5.37 -1.73
CA LEU A 12 15.09 -5.28 -2.87
C LEU A 12 15.60 -6.07 -4.08
N HIS A 13 16.91 -5.97 -4.34
CA HIS A 13 17.62 -6.74 -5.35
C HIS A 13 18.75 -7.52 -4.68
N THR A 14 18.98 -8.76 -5.13
CA THR A 14 19.97 -9.69 -4.56
C THR A 14 21.40 -9.13 -4.49
N ASN A 15 21.73 -8.16 -5.35
CA ASN A 15 23.04 -7.52 -5.43
C ASN A 15 23.06 -6.06 -4.92
N SER A 16 21.98 -5.57 -4.30
CA SER A 16 21.92 -4.22 -3.76
C SER A 16 22.40 -4.17 -2.31
N GLY A 17 23.22 -3.16 -1.98
CA GLY A 17 23.58 -2.87 -0.59
C GLY A 17 22.44 -2.26 0.24
N ALA A 18 21.36 -1.80 -0.41
CA ALA A 18 20.21 -1.21 0.27
C ALA A 18 19.23 -2.30 0.73
N CYS A 19 18.88 -2.28 2.02
CA CYS A 19 17.89 -3.17 2.61
C CYS A 19 16.71 -2.35 3.13
N TYR A 20 15.52 -2.92 3.01
CA TYR A 20 14.28 -2.38 3.54
C TYR A 20 13.98 -3.01 4.89
N GLN A 21 13.47 -2.22 5.82
CA GLN A 21 12.82 -2.75 7.02
C GLN A 21 11.33 -2.94 6.73
N VAL A 22 10.85 -4.16 6.91
CA VAL A 22 9.45 -4.53 6.67
C VAL A 22 8.93 -5.24 7.91
N ALA A 23 7.99 -4.62 8.61
CA ALA A 23 7.20 -5.34 9.60
C ALA A 23 6.10 -6.11 8.87
N ALA A 24 6.01 -7.40 9.13
CA ALA A 24 5.00 -8.26 8.54
C ALA A 24 4.22 -8.99 9.63
N SER A 25 2.90 -9.07 9.44
CA SER A 25 2.02 -9.93 10.21
C SER A 25 1.24 -10.79 9.23
N LEU A 26 1.49 -12.10 9.25
CA LEU A 26 1.06 -13.04 8.21
C LEU A 26 0.18 -14.14 8.80
N CYS A 27 -0.89 -14.47 8.09
CA CYS A 27 -1.84 -15.51 8.42
C CYS A 27 -1.17 -16.91 8.40
N LEU A 28 -1.36 -17.67 9.48
CA LEU A 28 -1.00 -19.08 9.57
C LEU A 28 -2.26 -19.95 9.66
N SER A 29 -2.18 -21.12 9.03
CA SER A 29 -3.16 -22.18 9.20
C SER A 29 -3.12 -22.70 10.64
N PRO A 30 -4.25 -22.77 11.37
CA PRO A 30 -4.28 -23.31 12.73
C PRO A 30 -3.79 -24.76 12.84
N THR A 31 -3.99 -25.56 11.77
CA THR A 31 -3.67 -26.99 11.76
C THR A 31 -2.22 -27.26 11.40
N SER A 32 -1.74 -26.71 10.28
CA SER A 32 -0.39 -26.97 9.77
C SER A 32 0.67 -26.00 10.30
N LYS A 33 0.26 -24.87 10.92
CA LYS A 33 1.13 -23.74 11.28
C LYS A 33 1.89 -23.12 10.10
N SER A 34 1.54 -23.53 8.87
CA SER A 34 2.12 -22.98 7.63
C SER A 34 1.38 -21.72 7.21
N LEU A 35 2.00 -20.92 6.34
CA LEU A 35 1.36 -19.76 5.71
C LEU A 35 0.06 -20.18 5.00
N THR A 36 -0.97 -19.34 5.10
CA THR A 36 -2.27 -19.53 4.43
C THR A 36 -2.65 -18.31 3.59
N VAL A 37 -3.55 -18.50 2.63
CA VAL A 37 -4.05 -17.40 1.77
C VAL A 37 -4.83 -16.41 2.63
N PRO A 38 -4.47 -15.12 2.63
CA PRO A 38 -5.25 -14.11 3.34
C PRO A 38 -6.48 -13.70 2.52
N SER A 39 -7.47 -13.08 3.17
CA SER A 39 -8.58 -12.43 2.44
C SER A 39 -8.12 -11.16 1.72
N ALA A 40 -7.08 -10.49 2.25
CA ALA A 40 -6.47 -9.31 1.66
C ALA A 40 -5.03 -9.10 2.14
N ASN A 41 -4.25 -8.32 1.40
CA ASN A 41 -2.95 -7.78 1.79
C ASN A 41 -3.10 -6.28 2.07
N ALA A 42 -2.80 -5.83 3.28
CA ALA A 42 -2.67 -4.42 3.64
C ALA A 42 -1.20 -4.02 3.56
N ILE A 43 -0.85 -3.13 2.64
CA ILE A 43 0.51 -2.65 2.41
C ILE A 43 0.58 -1.18 2.79
N PHE A 44 1.38 -0.87 3.80
CA PHE A 44 1.51 0.45 4.38
C PHE A 44 2.92 0.98 4.16
N PHE A 45 3.05 2.07 3.42
CA PHE A 45 4.30 2.80 3.26
C PHE A 45 4.38 3.87 4.35
N ASN A 46 5.38 3.71 5.22
CA ASN A 46 5.67 4.70 6.25
C ASN A 46 6.28 5.97 5.63
N GLY A 47 6.35 7.05 6.40
CA GLY A 47 6.91 8.32 5.94
C GLY A 47 8.17 8.73 6.67
N ASP A 48 8.28 10.04 6.92
CA ASP A 48 9.43 10.61 7.61
C ASP A 48 9.54 10.10 9.04
N ARG A 49 10.77 9.92 9.51
CA ARG A 49 11.05 9.51 10.88
C ARG A 49 10.96 10.70 11.80
N VAL A 50 10.21 10.51 12.88
CA VAL A 50 10.23 11.39 14.03
C VAL A 50 10.54 10.53 15.25
N ALA A 51 11.75 10.65 15.78
CA ALA A 51 12.24 9.81 16.88
C ALA A 51 12.81 10.70 18.00
N GLY A 52 12.81 10.16 19.23
CA GLY A 52 13.38 10.85 20.38
C GLY A 52 12.52 12.02 20.88
N THR A 53 11.24 12.01 20.55
CA THR A 53 10.28 13.06 20.95
C THR A 53 9.92 12.98 22.44
N ARG A 54 10.11 11.80 23.06
CA ARG A 54 9.59 11.43 24.38
C ARG A 54 8.05 11.47 24.46
N ASN A 55 7.35 11.67 23.34
CA ASN A 55 5.90 11.56 23.28
C ASN A 55 5.54 10.08 23.07
N PRO A 56 4.88 9.42 24.03
CA PRO A 56 4.60 7.98 23.96
C PRO A 56 3.69 7.60 22.79
N VAL A 57 2.84 8.51 22.31
CA VAL A 57 1.97 8.27 21.14
C VAL A 57 2.80 8.24 19.87
N ILE A 58 3.70 9.20 19.68
CA ILE A 58 4.57 9.28 18.48
C ILE A 58 5.52 8.08 18.42
N GLU A 59 6.18 7.75 19.53
CA GLU A 59 7.13 6.62 19.54
C GLU A 59 6.40 5.29 19.25
N ARG A 60 5.23 5.07 19.85
CA ARG A 60 4.41 3.88 19.61
C ARG A 60 3.90 3.79 18.17
N LEU A 61 3.50 4.91 17.58
CA LEU A 61 2.97 4.98 16.21
C LEU A 61 4.06 5.18 15.15
N SER A 62 5.33 5.23 15.56
CA SER A 62 6.49 5.10 14.69
C SER A 62 7.01 3.66 14.62
N ASP A 63 6.62 2.80 15.56
CA ASP A 63 6.99 1.38 15.58
C ASP A 63 6.24 0.60 14.48
N LEU A 64 7.01 0.00 13.56
CA LEU A 64 6.47 -0.68 12.39
C LEU A 64 5.60 -1.88 12.77
N GLN A 65 5.96 -2.62 13.83
CA GLN A 65 5.24 -3.81 14.25
C GLN A 65 3.89 -3.43 14.88
N ASN A 66 3.85 -2.36 15.69
CA ASN A 66 2.63 -1.81 16.23
C ASN A 66 1.70 -1.30 15.13
N ILE A 67 2.21 -0.62 14.10
CA ILE A 67 1.39 -0.23 12.93
C ILE A 67 0.78 -1.47 12.26
N ALA A 68 1.56 -2.54 12.06
CA ALA A 68 1.05 -3.78 11.47
C ALA A 68 -0.09 -4.39 12.31
N GLN A 69 0.03 -4.37 13.64
CA GLN A 69 -1.02 -4.84 14.56
C GLN A 69 -2.28 -3.97 14.46
N ILE A 70 -2.13 -2.65 14.38
CA ILE A 70 -3.26 -1.72 14.18
C ILE A 70 -4.00 -2.09 12.89
N LEU A 71 -3.31 -2.27 11.77
CA LEU A 71 -3.93 -2.64 10.49
C LEU A 71 -4.71 -3.96 10.58
N VAL A 72 -4.12 -5.00 11.17
CA VAL A 72 -4.81 -6.29 11.37
C VAL A 72 -6.04 -6.13 12.26
N SER A 73 -5.94 -5.34 13.33
CA SER A 73 -7.07 -5.10 14.25
C SER A 73 -8.23 -4.36 13.59
N LYS A 74 -7.92 -3.44 12.66
CA LYS A 74 -8.91 -2.58 11.99
C LYS A 74 -9.61 -3.28 10.83
N ILE A 75 -8.85 -4.06 10.06
CA ILE A 75 -9.36 -4.70 8.84
C ILE A 75 -9.93 -6.10 9.15
N GLY A 76 -9.28 -6.84 10.04
CA GLY A 76 -9.72 -8.17 10.46
C GLY A 76 -8.60 -9.23 10.46
N GLY A 77 -8.79 -10.28 11.25
CA GLY A 77 -7.76 -11.29 11.51
C GLY A 77 -7.35 -12.18 10.33
N SER A 78 -8.02 -12.08 9.18
CA SER A 78 -7.76 -12.86 7.95
C SER A 78 -6.87 -12.14 6.94
N VAL A 79 -6.42 -10.91 7.21
CA VAL A 79 -5.56 -10.14 6.30
C VAL A 79 -4.09 -10.34 6.62
N ASN A 80 -3.21 -10.21 5.64
CA ASN A 80 -1.79 -10.00 5.88
C ASN A 80 -1.52 -8.49 5.96
N ALA A 81 -0.64 -8.07 6.87
CA ALA A 81 -0.21 -6.67 6.98
C ALA A 81 1.29 -6.58 6.71
N TRP A 82 1.68 -5.58 5.92
CA TRP A 82 3.05 -5.28 5.50
C TRP A 82 3.31 -3.80 5.72
N VAL A 83 4.18 -3.43 6.65
CA VAL A 83 4.55 -2.04 6.92
C VAL A 83 5.99 -1.83 6.45
N ILE A 84 6.14 -1.06 5.39
CA ILE A 84 7.38 -0.84 4.67
C ILE A 84 7.94 0.53 5.06
N GLU A 85 9.17 0.52 5.55
CA GLU A 85 9.95 1.73 5.80
C GLU A 85 10.90 2.00 4.63
N ALA A 86 11.21 3.26 4.33
CA ALA A 86 12.21 3.60 3.32
C ALA A 86 13.58 2.96 3.63
N SER A 87 14.29 2.51 2.61
CA SER A 87 15.65 1.97 2.76
C SER A 87 16.71 3.04 3.04
N MET A 88 16.37 4.31 2.79
CA MET A 88 17.27 5.44 2.88
C MET A 88 16.58 6.64 3.52
N PHE A 89 17.34 7.37 4.34
CA PHE A 89 16.92 8.60 4.98
C PHE A 89 18.00 9.67 4.81
N ASN A 90 17.59 10.92 4.62
CA ASN A 90 18.45 12.08 4.75
C ASN A 90 17.98 12.90 5.95
N GLY A 91 18.63 12.71 7.10
CA GLY A 91 18.07 13.16 8.37
C GLY A 91 16.74 12.44 8.67
N PRO A 92 15.64 13.15 9.00
CA PRO A 92 14.34 12.52 9.22
C PRO A 92 13.61 12.15 7.92
N PHE A 93 14.05 12.68 6.78
CA PHE A 93 13.31 12.59 5.53
C PHE A 93 13.50 11.24 4.85
N ALA A 94 12.40 10.52 4.63
CA ALA A 94 12.39 9.24 3.92
C ALA A 94 12.71 9.43 2.44
N VAL A 95 13.41 8.48 1.80
CA VAL A 95 13.77 8.56 0.37
C VAL A 95 13.40 7.26 -0.33
N PHE A 96 12.30 7.28 -1.09
CA PHE A 96 11.76 6.12 -1.82
C PHE A 96 12.29 6.00 -3.26
N LYS A 97 13.60 6.11 -3.45
CA LYS A 97 14.24 6.12 -4.78
C LYS A 97 14.03 4.86 -5.61
N ASP A 98 13.79 3.71 -4.98
CA ASP A 98 13.59 2.45 -5.70
C ASP A 98 12.11 2.27 -6.13
N PHE A 99 11.21 3.11 -5.62
CA PHE A 99 9.80 3.13 -6.01
C PHE A 99 9.52 4.28 -6.97
N ILE A 100 10.20 5.41 -6.79
CA ILE A 100 9.97 6.66 -7.52
C ILE A 100 11.23 7.00 -8.32
N PRO A 101 11.18 6.97 -9.67
CA PRO A 101 12.38 7.11 -10.51
C PRO A 101 13.17 8.40 -10.31
N SER A 102 12.51 9.50 -9.95
CA SER A 102 13.13 10.82 -9.80
C SER A 102 12.72 11.48 -8.50
N VAL A 103 13.59 11.37 -7.49
CA VAL A 103 13.47 12.06 -6.20
C VAL A 103 14.70 12.91 -5.93
N ASN A 104 14.52 14.04 -5.25
CA ASN A 104 15.64 14.84 -4.77
C ASN A 104 16.27 14.23 -3.50
N ARG A 105 17.30 14.88 -2.95
CA ARG A 105 18.00 14.42 -1.73
C ARG A 105 17.13 14.35 -0.46
N TRP A 106 15.95 14.98 -0.47
CA TRP A 106 15.00 14.99 0.63
C TRP A 106 13.83 14.03 0.39
N GLY A 107 13.89 13.25 -0.69
CA GLY A 107 12.83 12.30 -1.07
C GLY A 107 11.62 12.94 -1.74
N GLU A 108 11.69 14.22 -2.11
CA GLU A 108 10.60 14.89 -2.83
C GLU A 108 10.61 14.45 -4.31
N PRO A 109 9.50 13.99 -4.86
CA PRO A 109 9.38 13.56 -6.26
C PRO A 109 9.40 14.76 -7.20
N LYS A 110 10.08 14.63 -8.34
CA LYS A 110 9.96 15.62 -9.44
C LYS A 110 8.68 15.42 -10.25
N SER A 111 8.30 14.17 -10.43
CA SER A 111 7.12 13.72 -11.17
C SER A 111 6.84 12.25 -10.83
N TYR A 112 5.62 11.79 -11.12
CA TYR A 112 5.26 10.38 -11.04
C TYR A 112 5.29 9.79 -12.44
N ASP A 113 6.31 8.98 -12.74
CA ASP A 113 6.51 8.38 -14.07
C ASP A 113 6.17 6.89 -14.04
N PRO A 114 5.07 6.46 -14.66
CA PRO A 114 4.65 5.06 -14.63
C PRO A 114 5.51 4.13 -15.50
N THR A 115 6.44 4.68 -16.30
CA THR A 115 7.25 3.91 -17.25
C THR A 115 8.07 2.84 -16.55
N GLY A 116 7.91 1.58 -16.99
CA GLY A 116 8.64 0.43 -16.43
C GLY A 116 8.05 -0.13 -15.11
N PHE A 117 6.98 0.48 -14.59
CA PHE A 117 6.29 0.04 -13.38
C PHE A 117 7.21 -0.05 -12.14
N PRO A 118 7.91 1.04 -11.77
CA PRO A 118 8.92 1.03 -10.73
C PRO A 118 8.36 0.70 -9.34
N ALA A 119 7.25 1.31 -8.91
CA ALA A 119 6.70 1.07 -7.58
C ALA A 119 6.08 -0.33 -7.48
N SER A 120 5.22 -0.74 -8.41
CA SER A 120 4.60 -2.06 -8.36
C SER A 120 5.61 -3.19 -8.52
N GLY A 121 6.63 -3.02 -9.38
CA GLY A 121 7.74 -3.96 -9.50
C GLY A 121 8.56 -4.09 -8.21
N SER A 122 8.85 -2.96 -7.55
CA SER A 122 9.57 -2.94 -6.27
C SER A 122 8.75 -3.55 -5.14
N VAL A 123 7.44 -3.30 -5.07
CA VAL A 123 6.55 -3.94 -4.09
C VAL A 123 6.55 -5.45 -4.25
N VAL A 124 6.30 -5.95 -5.46
CA VAL A 124 6.25 -7.41 -5.72
C VAL A 124 7.58 -8.08 -5.34
N SER A 125 8.70 -7.46 -5.73
CA SER A 125 10.04 -7.97 -5.41
C SER A 125 10.28 -8.00 -3.90
N LEU A 126 9.95 -6.91 -3.20
CA LEU A 126 10.15 -6.79 -1.76
C LEU A 126 9.30 -7.79 -0.98
N LEU A 127 8.01 -7.89 -1.30
CA LEU A 127 7.10 -8.85 -0.65
C LEU A 127 7.53 -10.29 -0.91
N SER A 128 7.97 -10.60 -2.13
CA SER A 128 8.46 -11.94 -2.49
C SER A 128 9.72 -12.30 -1.70
N ASN A 129 10.65 -11.37 -1.55
CA ASN A 129 11.86 -11.60 -0.76
C ASN A 129 11.51 -11.74 0.73
N CYS A 130 10.60 -10.94 1.27
CA CYS A 130 10.11 -11.10 2.64
C CYS A 130 9.49 -12.49 2.85
N LEU A 131 8.68 -12.96 1.90
CA LEU A 131 8.03 -14.26 1.99
C LEU A 131 9.04 -15.41 1.97
N LYS A 132 10.13 -15.29 1.19
CA LYS A 132 11.25 -16.26 1.20
C LYS A 132 11.91 -16.33 2.58
N GLU A 133 12.19 -15.18 3.19
CA GLU A 133 12.75 -15.12 4.55
C GLU A 133 11.80 -15.72 5.60
N VAL A 134 10.50 -15.45 5.51
CA VAL A 134 9.52 -16.05 6.45
C VAL A 134 9.42 -17.57 6.27
N LYS A 135 9.44 -18.04 5.02
CA LYS A 135 9.38 -19.49 4.72
C LYS A 135 10.59 -20.25 5.25
N SER A 136 11.74 -19.59 5.46
CA SER A 136 12.92 -20.25 6.05
C SER A 136 12.78 -20.45 7.57
N VAL A 137 11.97 -19.62 8.26
CA VAL A 137 11.78 -19.66 9.71
C VAL A 137 10.47 -20.33 10.15
N VAL A 138 9.46 -20.39 9.27
CA VAL A 138 8.17 -21.06 9.55
C VAL A 138 8.25 -22.53 9.12
N PRO A 139 7.98 -23.50 10.02
CA PRO A 139 8.03 -24.93 9.68
C PRO A 139 7.07 -25.27 8.54
N GLN A 140 7.58 -25.87 7.46
CA GLN A 140 6.74 -26.53 6.47
C GLN A 140 6.53 -27.98 6.91
N ARG A 141 5.30 -28.37 7.23
CA ARG A 141 4.94 -29.79 7.29
C ARG A 141 4.50 -30.24 5.90
N GLU A 142 4.98 -31.40 5.47
CA GLU A 142 4.54 -32.07 4.24
C GLU A 142 3.01 -32.11 4.20
N LYS A 143 2.42 -31.70 3.07
CA LYS A 143 0.96 -31.71 2.89
C LYS A 143 0.51 -33.13 2.55
N GLU A 144 -0.45 -33.64 3.34
CA GLU A 144 -1.32 -34.71 2.89
C GLU A 144 -2.08 -34.28 1.62
N SER A 145 -2.09 -35.17 0.63
CA SER A 145 -2.70 -35.01 -0.70
C SER A 145 -4.22 -34.88 -0.59
N SER A 146 -4.70 -33.67 -0.35
CA SER A 146 -6.15 -33.39 -0.32
C SER A 146 -6.59 -32.83 -1.67
N GLN A 147 -6.97 -33.74 -2.58
CA GLN A 147 -7.54 -33.46 -3.91
C GLN A 147 -8.89 -32.68 -3.87
N ALA A 148 -9.44 -32.39 -2.69
CA ALA A 148 -10.72 -31.70 -2.51
C ALA A 148 -10.65 -30.15 -2.56
N ILE A 149 -9.46 -29.54 -2.60
CA ILE A 149 -9.31 -28.06 -2.48
C ILE A 149 -9.23 -27.36 -3.86
N ILE A 150 -9.27 -28.12 -4.96
CA ILE A 150 -9.01 -27.59 -6.31
C ILE A 150 -10.19 -26.74 -6.82
N SER A 151 -11.42 -27.01 -6.39
CA SER A 151 -12.62 -26.33 -6.92
C SER A 151 -12.94 -24.96 -6.29
N GLU A 152 -12.41 -24.63 -5.10
CA GLU A 152 -12.60 -23.31 -4.46
C GLU A 152 -11.46 -22.32 -4.75
N ARG A 153 -10.30 -22.80 -5.23
CA ARG A 153 -9.08 -22.00 -5.42
C ARG A 153 -9.10 -21.09 -6.66
N GLN A 154 -9.98 -21.35 -7.62
CA GLN A 154 -10.05 -20.58 -8.87
C GLN A 154 -10.78 -19.22 -8.71
N LEU A 155 -11.35 -18.89 -7.54
CA LEU A 155 -12.34 -17.81 -7.48
C LEU A 155 -11.94 -16.52 -6.76
N ASN A 156 -10.89 -16.42 -5.94
CA ASN A 156 -10.57 -15.14 -5.28
C ASN A 156 -9.08 -14.92 -4.99
N GLN A 157 -8.37 -14.26 -5.91
CA GLN A 157 -7.11 -13.60 -5.58
C GLN A 157 -7.34 -12.60 -4.42
N PRO A 158 -6.48 -12.59 -3.38
CA PRO A 158 -6.59 -11.65 -2.27
C PRO A 158 -6.64 -10.22 -2.76
N LYS A 159 -7.51 -9.40 -2.15
CA LYS A 159 -7.53 -7.96 -2.42
C LYS A 159 -6.28 -7.29 -1.86
N THR A 160 -5.93 -6.12 -2.37
CA THR A 160 -4.84 -5.31 -1.84
C THR A 160 -5.38 -3.96 -1.38
N PHE A 161 -5.01 -3.58 -0.17
CA PHE A 161 -5.25 -2.24 0.39
C PHE A 161 -3.91 -1.54 0.52
N ILE A 162 -3.78 -0.39 -0.13
CA ILE A 162 -2.55 0.41 -0.14
C ILE A 162 -2.73 1.59 0.81
N PHE A 163 -1.78 1.82 1.70
CA PHE A 163 -1.75 2.95 2.60
C PHE A 163 -0.46 3.73 2.41
N GLY A 164 -0.56 5.05 2.28
CA GLY A 164 0.59 5.95 2.23
C GLY A 164 0.51 6.94 3.38
N PHE A 165 1.42 6.82 4.33
CA PHE A 165 1.48 7.72 5.48
C PHE A 165 2.57 8.77 5.31
N SER A 166 2.27 10.05 5.57
CA SER A 166 3.26 11.13 5.47
C SER A 166 3.96 11.09 4.10
N LYS A 167 5.29 10.90 4.03
CA LYS A 167 6.02 10.75 2.75
C LYS A 167 5.71 9.46 1.98
N GLY A 168 5.21 8.42 2.63
CA GLY A 168 4.78 7.18 2.00
C GLY A 168 3.65 7.38 0.98
N GLY A 169 2.89 8.48 1.09
CA GLY A 169 1.91 8.90 0.07
C GLY A 169 2.49 9.12 -1.32
N SER A 170 3.79 9.45 -1.41
CA SER A 170 4.47 9.57 -2.70
C SER A 170 4.61 8.23 -3.45
N VAL A 171 4.80 7.13 -2.72
CA VAL A 171 4.79 5.78 -3.31
C VAL A 171 3.38 5.43 -3.78
N VAL A 172 2.37 5.85 -3.03
CA VAL A 172 0.96 5.67 -3.42
C VAL A 172 0.63 6.43 -4.70
N ASN A 173 1.04 7.69 -4.81
CA ASN A 173 0.90 8.45 -6.06
C ASN A 173 1.57 7.71 -7.23
N GLN A 174 2.78 7.20 -7.04
CA GLN A 174 3.46 6.43 -8.08
C GLN A 174 2.70 5.15 -8.48
N LEU A 175 2.15 4.39 -7.52
CA LEU A 175 1.30 3.23 -7.80
C LEU A 175 0.01 3.59 -8.53
N VAL A 176 -0.60 4.73 -8.21
CA VAL A 176 -1.82 5.22 -8.87
C VAL A 176 -1.50 5.66 -10.31
N ALA A 177 -0.36 6.30 -10.55
CA ALA A 177 0.12 6.59 -11.90
C ALA A 177 0.31 5.29 -12.70
N GLU A 178 0.98 4.30 -12.12
CA GLU A 178 1.15 2.97 -12.74
C GLU A 178 -0.18 2.27 -13.02
N LEU A 179 -1.15 2.36 -12.12
CA LEU A 179 -2.49 1.80 -12.32
C LEU A 179 -3.20 2.42 -13.52
N GLY A 180 -3.08 3.75 -13.70
CA GLY A 180 -3.66 4.46 -14.84
C GLY A 180 -3.02 4.09 -16.18
N PHE A 181 -1.76 3.66 -16.18
CA PHE A 181 -1.03 3.31 -17.41
C PHE A 181 -0.87 1.80 -17.63
N SER A 182 -1.34 0.97 -16.69
CA SER A 182 -1.42 -0.46 -16.90
C SER A 182 -2.51 -0.77 -17.94
N GLU A 183 -2.21 -1.63 -18.91
CA GLU A 183 -3.18 -2.13 -19.88
C GLU A 183 -4.04 -3.25 -19.25
N LEU A 184 -5.33 -3.27 -19.56
CA LEU A 184 -6.16 -4.46 -19.32
C LEU A 184 -5.69 -5.55 -20.27
N ARG A 185 -5.39 -6.73 -19.75
CA ARG A 185 -5.16 -7.90 -20.61
C ARG A 185 -6.45 -8.13 -21.40
N SER A 186 -6.41 -7.89 -22.70
CA SER A 186 -7.36 -8.52 -23.63
C SER A 186 -7.23 -10.02 -23.38
N GLY A 187 -8.34 -10.76 -23.26
CA GLY A 187 -8.40 -12.19 -22.92
C GLY A 187 -7.72 -13.16 -23.90
N LYS A 188 -6.56 -12.81 -24.45
CA LYS A 188 -5.64 -13.71 -25.12
C LYS A 188 -4.66 -14.21 -24.09
N ASP A 189 -4.87 -15.47 -23.72
CA ASP A 189 -4.06 -16.40 -22.95
C ASP A 189 -3.18 -15.81 -21.84
N PRO A 190 -3.35 -16.25 -20.58
CA PRO A 190 -2.37 -15.93 -19.56
C PRO A 190 -0.98 -16.39 -20.07
N PRO A 191 0.08 -15.57 -19.94
CA PRO A 191 1.43 -16.06 -20.15
C PRO A 191 1.57 -17.28 -19.24
N GLN A 192 1.99 -18.39 -19.85
CA GLN A 192 2.45 -19.59 -19.17
C GLN A 192 3.70 -19.20 -18.37
N ILE A 193 3.51 -18.45 -17.29
CA ILE A 193 4.41 -18.54 -16.17
C ILE A 193 4.12 -19.94 -15.66
N GLU A 194 5.15 -20.79 -15.60
CA GLU A 194 5.13 -22.01 -14.81
C GLU A 194 4.65 -21.58 -13.42
N GLU A 195 3.33 -21.68 -13.19
CA GLU A 195 2.79 -21.54 -11.87
C GLU A 195 3.48 -22.65 -11.10
N ASP A 196 4.27 -22.30 -10.08
CA ASP A 196 4.52 -23.23 -8.99
C ASP A 196 3.13 -23.59 -8.44
N GLU A 197 2.49 -24.59 -9.05
CA GLU A 197 1.12 -25.05 -8.77
C GLU A 197 0.96 -25.52 -7.32
N GLU A 198 2.07 -25.60 -6.57
CA GLU A 198 2.13 -26.13 -5.23
C GLU A 198 1.84 -25.10 -4.12
N HIS A 199 1.75 -23.80 -4.44
CA HIS A 199 1.68 -22.75 -3.42
C HIS A 199 0.46 -21.82 -3.51
N PRO A 200 -0.34 -21.71 -2.43
CA PRO A 200 -1.40 -20.72 -2.36
C PRO A 200 -0.83 -19.30 -2.52
N GLN A 201 -1.38 -18.48 -3.43
CA GLN A 201 -0.90 -17.12 -3.70
C GLN A 201 -1.19 -16.18 -2.50
N VAL A 202 -0.25 -16.13 -1.56
CA VAL A 202 -0.29 -15.27 -0.36
C VAL A 202 -0.15 -13.78 -0.74
N ILE A 203 0.61 -13.50 -1.80
CA ILE A 203 0.90 -12.17 -2.33
C ILE A 203 0.76 -12.16 -3.85
N PRO A 204 0.58 -10.99 -4.49
CA PRO A 204 0.66 -10.86 -5.94
C PRO A 204 2.06 -11.20 -6.47
N CYS A 205 2.14 -11.97 -7.57
CA CYS A 205 3.41 -12.46 -8.13
C CYS A 205 3.95 -11.60 -9.29
N THR A 206 3.10 -10.79 -9.92
CA THR A 206 3.49 -9.85 -10.98
C THR A 206 3.00 -8.44 -10.70
N LYS A 207 3.62 -7.46 -11.36
CA LYS A 207 3.26 -6.03 -11.27
C LYS A 207 1.79 -5.80 -11.61
N GLU A 208 1.31 -6.46 -12.67
CA GLU A 208 -0.07 -6.38 -13.14
C GLU A 208 -1.01 -7.05 -12.15
N SER A 209 -0.65 -8.21 -11.59
CA SER A 209 -1.46 -8.88 -10.57
C SER A 209 -1.60 -8.01 -9.31
N LEU A 210 -0.53 -7.29 -8.92
CA LEU A 210 -0.59 -6.33 -7.81
C LEU A 210 -1.57 -5.21 -8.14
N LEU A 211 -1.38 -4.51 -9.26
CA LEU A 211 -2.24 -3.40 -9.66
C LEU A 211 -3.71 -3.81 -9.82
N ASN A 212 -3.97 -4.99 -10.38
CA ASN A 212 -5.32 -5.56 -10.52
C ASN A 212 -5.97 -5.97 -9.19
N SER A 213 -5.16 -6.27 -8.18
CA SER A 213 -5.66 -6.65 -6.86
C SER A 213 -6.01 -5.44 -5.98
N ILE A 214 -5.57 -4.23 -6.33
CA ILE A 214 -5.83 -3.02 -5.53
C ILE A 214 -7.34 -2.76 -5.48
N ALA A 215 -7.90 -2.88 -4.28
CA ALA A 215 -9.28 -2.58 -3.98
C ALA A 215 -9.43 -1.21 -3.33
N GLU A 216 -8.49 -0.82 -2.48
CA GLU A 216 -8.53 0.46 -1.77
C GLU A 216 -7.16 1.13 -1.72
N THR A 217 -7.18 2.46 -1.83
CA THR A 217 -6.03 3.34 -1.72
C THR A 217 -6.31 4.40 -0.65
N HIS A 218 -5.52 4.39 0.42
CA HIS A 218 -5.65 5.27 1.57
C HIS A 218 -4.48 6.25 1.63
N TYR A 219 -4.78 7.53 1.50
CA TYR A 219 -3.83 8.62 1.77
C TYR A 219 -3.97 9.00 3.23
N VAL A 220 -2.94 8.77 4.04
CA VAL A 220 -2.98 9.00 5.49
C VAL A 220 -2.05 10.15 5.85
N ASP A 221 -2.63 11.32 6.13
CA ASP A 221 -1.91 12.54 6.54
C ASP A 221 -0.66 12.83 5.69
N VAL A 222 -0.83 12.72 4.37
CA VAL A 222 0.25 12.73 3.38
C VAL A 222 0.91 14.11 3.27
N GLY A 223 2.24 14.16 3.36
CA GLY A 223 2.94 15.42 3.44
C GLY A 223 4.25 15.42 2.68
N LEU A 224 4.44 16.47 1.90
CA LEU A 224 5.66 16.83 1.20
C LEU A 224 6.06 18.26 1.54
N ASN A 225 7.33 18.61 1.35
CA ASN A 225 7.81 19.99 1.49
C ASN A 225 7.76 20.76 0.15
N SER A 226 7.30 20.10 -0.91
CA SER A 226 6.99 20.68 -2.22
C SER A 226 5.64 20.19 -2.71
N PHE A 227 5.26 20.62 -3.92
CA PHE A 227 4.15 20.05 -4.68
C PHE A 227 4.34 18.55 -4.94
N GLY A 228 3.24 17.86 -5.21
CA GLY A 228 3.15 16.43 -5.49
C GLY A 228 2.66 15.59 -4.31
N ALA A 229 2.11 16.17 -3.25
CA ALA A 229 1.57 15.39 -2.13
C ALA A 229 0.39 14.52 -2.58
N TYR A 230 -0.40 15.02 -3.53
CA TYR A 230 -1.48 14.28 -4.19
C TYR A 230 -1.37 14.38 -5.71
N ILE A 231 -1.85 13.36 -6.44
CA ILE A 231 -1.95 13.44 -7.91
C ILE A 231 -2.98 14.48 -8.31
N THR A 232 -2.57 15.41 -9.17
CA THR A 232 -3.46 16.41 -9.80
C THR A 232 -3.55 16.23 -11.32
N ASP A 233 -2.98 15.15 -11.85
CA ASP A 233 -3.04 14.82 -13.28
C ASP A 233 -4.37 14.13 -13.61
N GLY A 234 -5.24 14.84 -14.32
CA GLY A 234 -6.54 14.36 -14.73
C GLY A 234 -6.49 13.18 -15.72
N ASP A 235 -5.43 13.07 -16.52
CA ASP A 235 -5.29 11.99 -17.51
C ASP A 235 -5.11 10.64 -16.80
N ILE A 236 -4.39 10.61 -15.68
CA ILE A 236 -4.24 9.40 -14.85
C ILE A 236 -5.61 8.93 -14.37
N ILE A 237 -6.41 9.83 -13.79
CA ILE A 237 -7.73 9.47 -13.24
C ILE A 237 -8.71 9.09 -14.34
N GLU A 238 -8.66 9.75 -15.50
CA GLU A 238 -9.47 9.37 -16.67
C GLU A 238 -9.12 7.95 -17.14
N ARG A 239 -7.83 7.62 -17.25
CA ARG A 239 -7.40 6.28 -17.66
C ARG A 239 -7.85 5.21 -16.66
N ILE A 240 -7.74 5.47 -15.36
CA ILE A 240 -8.26 4.55 -14.32
C ILE A 240 -9.78 4.37 -14.49
N SER A 241 -10.52 5.46 -14.67
CA SER A 241 -11.98 5.41 -14.86
C SER A 241 -12.35 4.58 -16.07
N ARG A 242 -11.68 4.81 -17.21
CA ARG A 242 -11.89 4.05 -18.46
C ARG A 242 -11.56 2.56 -18.28
N ARG A 243 -10.46 2.26 -17.59
CA ARG A 243 -10.07 0.88 -17.24
C ARG A 243 -11.19 0.18 -16.46
N LEU A 244 -11.75 0.81 -15.44
CA LEU A 244 -12.81 0.20 -14.62
C LEU A 244 -14.11 -0.04 -15.40
N THR A 245 -14.42 0.85 -16.36
CA THR A 245 -15.58 0.69 -17.24
C THR A 245 -15.39 -0.44 -18.26
N GLN A 246 -14.18 -0.59 -18.80
CA GLN A 246 -13.84 -1.60 -19.81
C GLN A 246 -13.51 -2.98 -19.23
N GLY A 247 -13.11 -3.05 -17.96
CA GLY A 247 -12.76 -4.30 -17.31
C GLY A 247 -13.94 -5.24 -17.13
N GLU A 248 -13.74 -6.52 -17.42
CA GLU A 248 -14.70 -7.58 -17.14
C GLU A 248 -14.82 -7.76 -15.61
N GLY A 249 -16.03 -7.54 -15.07
CA GLY A 249 -16.35 -7.74 -13.65
C GLY A 249 -16.86 -6.50 -12.90
N SER A 250 -17.32 -6.76 -11.67
CA SER A 250 -17.89 -5.77 -10.73
C SER A 250 -16.86 -5.18 -9.76
N ARG A 251 -15.56 -5.49 -9.92
CA ARG A 251 -14.52 -4.99 -9.01
C ARG A 251 -14.28 -3.50 -9.24
N GLY A 252 -14.74 -2.69 -8.30
CA GLY A 252 -14.40 -1.28 -8.18
C GLY A 252 -13.11 -1.03 -7.40
N ILE A 253 -12.67 0.22 -7.40
CA ILE A 253 -11.59 0.73 -6.55
C ILE A 253 -12.10 1.90 -5.72
N ARG A 254 -11.71 1.95 -4.45
CA ARG A 254 -12.03 3.06 -3.54
C ARG A 254 -10.77 3.83 -3.18
N PHE A 255 -10.90 5.14 -3.18
CA PHE A 255 -9.91 6.07 -2.67
C PHE A 255 -10.42 6.69 -1.37
N VAL A 256 -9.55 6.76 -0.36
CA VAL A 256 -9.89 7.38 0.92
C VAL A 256 -8.81 8.38 1.30
N LEU A 257 -9.22 9.63 1.50
CA LEU A 257 -8.32 10.70 1.93
C LEU A 257 -8.54 10.93 3.43
N HIS A 258 -7.52 10.61 4.22
CA HIS A 258 -7.50 10.79 5.67
C HIS A 258 -6.55 11.95 6.00
N GLY A 259 -7.03 12.96 6.72
CA GLY A 259 -6.19 14.10 7.08
C GLY A 259 -6.55 14.72 8.42
N THR A 260 -5.61 15.51 8.91
CA THR A 260 -5.69 16.24 10.19
C THR A 260 -5.62 17.76 9.97
N PRO A 261 -6.02 18.58 10.96
CA PRO A 261 -5.77 20.02 10.93
C PRO A 261 -4.30 20.37 10.68
N ARG A 262 -3.37 19.58 11.22
CA ARG A 262 -1.92 19.77 11.06
C ARG A 262 -1.43 19.60 9.62
N GLN A 263 -2.23 18.98 8.77
CA GLN A 263 -1.96 18.82 7.34
C GLN A 263 -2.84 19.74 6.50
N TRP A 264 -4.17 19.62 6.56
CA TRP A 264 -5.09 20.33 5.65
C TRP A 264 -5.37 21.77 6.04
N CYS A 265 -5.07 22.17 7.28
CA CYS A 265 -5.18 23.56 7.73
C CYS A 265 -3.80 24.26 7.84
N ASP A 266 -2.74 23.63 7.33
CA ASP A 266 -1.41 24.22 7.31
C ASP A 266 -1.35 25.42 6.32
N SER A 267 -1.27 26.64 6.85
CA SER A 267 -1.21 27.86 6.04
C SER A 267 0.14 28.05 5.34
N ILE A 268 1.21 27.43 5.83
CA ILE A 268 2.54 27.50 5.21
C ILE A 268 2.60 26.56 4.01
N ARG A 269 1.93 25.41 4.11
CA ARG A 269 1.87 24.37 3.07
C ARG A 269 0.47 24.23 2.48
N SER A 270 -0.15 25.36 2.13
CA SER A 270 -1.53 25.40 1.63
C SER A 270 -1.75 24.51 0.40
N TRP A 271 -0.72 24.35 -0.44
CA TRP A 271 -0.75 23.49 -1.62
C TRP A 271 -1.15 22.04 -1.32
N ILE A 272 -0.86 21.52 -0.12
CA ILE A 272 -1.26 20.15 0.24
C ILE A 272 -2.79 20.02 0.24
N ARG A 273 -3.49 21.02 0.78
CA ARG A 273 -4.96 21.06 0.73
C ARG A 273 -5.43 21.26 -0.70
N ASP A 274 -4.82 22.18 -1.44
CA ASP A 274 -5.24 22.51 -2.81
C ASP A 274 -5.10 21.28 -3.73
N GLU A 275 -4.00 20.52 -3.64
CA GLU A 275 -3.79 19.26 -4.37
C GLU A 275 -4.76 18.16 -3.93
N LYS A 276 -5.04 18.05 -2.63
CA LYS A 276 -6.04 17.12 -2.09
C LYS A 276 -7.44 17.42 -2.62
N ASP A 277 -7.84 18.70 -2.63
CA ASP A 277 -9.12 19.15 -3.17
C ASP A 277 -9.22 18.85 -4.67
N GLU A 278 -8.14 19.07 -5.42
CA GLU A 278 -8.11 18.75 -6.85
C GLU A 278 -8.18 17.24 -7.11
N LEU A 279 -7.43 16.41 -6.36
CA LEU A 279 -7.53 14.95 -6.46
C LEU A 279 -8.97 14.49 -6.15
N PHE A 280 -9.58 15.02 -5.08
CA PHE A 280 -10.95 14.69 -4.71
C PHE A 280 -11.91 15.01 -5.86
N ARG A 281 -11.80 16.20 -6.45
CA ARG A 281 -12.61 16.63 -7.60
C ARG A 281 -12.43 15.70 -8.80
N LEU A 282 -11.18 15.36 -9.15
CA LEU A 282 -10.87 14.46 -10.26
C LEU A 282 -11.46 13.06 -10.04
N LEU A 283 -11.33 12.50 -8.83
CA LEU A 283 -11.89 11.20 -8.47
C LEU A 283 -13.42 11.23 -8.42
N GLN A 284 -14.03 12.33 -7.97
CA GLN A 284 -15.49 12.50 -8.01
C GLN A 284 -16.00 12.48 -9.45
N SER A 285 -15.34 13.21 -10.37
CA SER A 285 -15.65 13.11 -11.81
C SER A 285 -15.37 11.71 -12.38
N GLY A 286 -14.35 11.01 -11.89
CA GLY A 286 -14.07 9.61 -12.24
C GLY A 286 -15.16 8.63 -11.77
N THR A 287 -15.78 8.90 -10.61
CA THR A 287 -16.88 8.12 -10.03
C THR A 287 -18.08 8.13 -10.96
N GLU A 288 -18.47 9.31 -11.46
CA GLU A 288 -19.57 9.47 -12.41
C GLU A 288 -19.29 8.73 -13.73
N ARG A 289 -18.09 8.90 -14.29
CA ARG A 289 -17.68 8.26 -15.57
C ARG A 289 -17.59 6.74 -15.50
N SER A 290 -17.30 6.19 -14.33
CA SER A 290 -17.15 4.75 -14.12
C SER A 290 -18.43 4.06 -13.64
N GLY A 291 -19.55 4.78 -13.54
CA GLY A 291 -20.81 4.23 -13.04
C GLY A 291 -20.72 3.79 -11.57
N GLY A 292 -19.90 4.47 -10.76
CA GLY A 292 -19.71 4.16 -9.34
C GLY A 292 -18.69 3.05 -9.04
N LYS A 293 -17.98 2.53 -10.05
CA LYS A 293 -16.88 1.56 -9.85
C LYS A 293 -15.64 2.21 -9.26
N LEU A 294 -15.37 3.48 -9.57
CA LEU A 294 -14.42 4.31 -8.83
C LEU A 294 -15.18 5.02 -7.72
N GLN A 295 -14.67 4.96 -6.49
CA GLN A 295 -15.29 5.61 -5.33
C GLN A 295 -14.27 6.48 -4.61
N ILE A 296 -14.73 7.56 -3.99
CA ILE A 296 -13.92 8.47 -3.19
C ILE A 296 -14.63 8.79 -1.88
N SER A 297 -13.87 8.86 -0.79
CA SER A 297 -14.34 9.34 0.50
C SER A 297 -13.27 10.16 1.20
N GLU A 298 -13.71 11.11 2.02
CA GLU A 298 -12.83 11.96 2.82
C GLU A 298 -13.14 11.76 4.31
N ARG A 299 -12.09 11.74 5.14
CA ARG A 299 -12.16 11.62 6.58
C ARG A 299 -11.26 12.67 7.22
N PHE A 300 -11.88 13.67 7.86
CA PHE A 300 -11.18 14.72 8.59
C PHE A 300 -11.18 14.42 10.09
N TYR A 301 -10.00 14.14 10.64
CA TYR A 301 -9.82 13.74 12.03
C TYR A 301 -9.42 14.92 12.89
N PHE A 302 -9.79 14.90 14.18
CA PHE A 302 -9.38 15.90 15.17
C PHE A 302 -9.78 17.35 14.82
N ALA A 303 -10.87 17.55 14.08
CA ALA A 303 -11.32 18.87 13.60
C ALA A 303 -11.45 19.95 14.69
N ASN A 304 -11.71 19.53 15.94
CA ASN A 304 -11.89 20.42 17.09
C ASN A 304 -10.61 20.61 17.92
N CYS A 305 -9.46 20.08 17.47
CA CYS A 305 -8.19 20.14 18.17
C CYS A 305 -7.22 21.12 17.47
N PRO A 306 -6.40 21.86 18.23
CA PRO A 306 -5.34 22.66 17.64
C PRO A 306 -4.30 21.76 16.95
N PRO A 307 -3.73 22.16 15.79
CA PRO A 307 -2.78 21.32 15.06
C PRO A 307 -1.51 21.07 15.87
N ASP A 308 -1.12 19.81 16.01
CA ASP A 308 0.12 19.40 16.68
C ASP A 308 0.80 18.23 15.97
N LEU A 309 2.03 17.90 16.39
CA LEU A 309 2.76 16.79 15.79
C LEU A 309 2.18 15.42 16.20
N GLN A 310 1.50 15.31 17.34
CA GLN A 310 0.97 14.04 17.80
C GLN A 310 -0.16 13.55 16.89
N MET A 311 -1.09 14.42 16.50
CA MET A 311 -2.22 14.05 15.64
C MET A 311 -1.78 13.51 14.28
N HIS A 312 -0.62 13.96 13.77
CA HIS A 312 -0.01 13.42 12.56
C HIS A 312 0.19 11.91 12.66
N PHE A 313 0.62 11.42 13.82
CA PHE A 313 0.80 9.98 14.04
C PHE A 313 -0.49 9.33 14.55
N GLU A 314 -1.21 9.99 15.46
CA GLU A 314 -2.42 9.45 16.11
C GLU A 314 -3.52 9.07 15.11
N ILE A 315 -3.58 9.74 13.95
CA ILE A 315 -4.48 9.37 12.86
C ILE A 315 -4.35 7.90 12.45
N ILE A 316 -3.16 7.28 12.52
CA ILE A 316 -2.94 5.86 12.17
C ILE A 316 -3.83 4.96 13.03
N GLU A 317 -3.96 5.27 14.31
CA GLU A 317 -4.82 4.52 15.24
C GLU A 317 -6.30 4.86 15.07
N LYS A 318 -6.60 6.10 14.66
CA LYS A 318 -7.97 6.56 14.42
C LYS A 318 -8.53 6.21 13.05
N LEU A 319 -7.71 5.61 12.16
CA LEU A 319 -8.14 5.21 10.83
C LEU A 319 -9.51 4.50 10.89
N ASP A 320 -10.41 5.01 10.05
CA ASP A 320 -11.72 4.45 9.82
C ASP A 320 -11.67 3.75 8.47
N LEU A 321 -11.70 2.42 8.51
CA LEU A 321 -11.64 1.55 7.33
C LEU A 321 -13.01 0.93 7.00
N SER A 322 -14.08 1.43 7.65
CA SER A 322 -15.45 1.07 7.31
C SER A 322 -15.95 1.72 6.03
#